data_AF-A0A0D5ZG30-F1
#
_entry.id   AF-A0A0D5ZG30-F1
#
_cell.length_a   1.000
_cell.length_b   1.000
_cell.length_c   1.000
_cell.angle_alpha   90.00
_cell.angle_beta   90.00
_cell.angle_gamma   90.00
#
_symmetry.space_group_name_H-M   'P 1'
#
loop_
_entity.id
_entity.type
_entity.pdbx_description
1 polymer ?
#
loop_
_entity_poly.entity_id
_entity_poly.type
_entity_poly.pdbx_seq_one_letter_code
_entity_poly.pdbx_strand_id
1 'polypeptide(L)'
;MDYVPDTSVIVDGRFYTFITGLEEECRVILAEAMLAEVEHQANEGRSIGFAALGELKRLRELAETGKIYIDIQGRRPSDWQIRRAKSGEIDEVIRSVAAENDATLVTGDNIQRDLAEIKGVEVKFLPHPETIIRNIEEFFDEITTSVHLKAEMHPLVKKGYPGKVVYEKLKDPVATSDLENIASNIVKRGKLEEQSFIEMDMHGATVIQLRNIRIVITRPPFSDDLEITAVRPIKKLSLDEYNLPDALIARLESQANGILVAGSPGAGKSTFVQALAEFYSSKNKLVKTMEKPRDLQVAKEITQYTGLEGSMEKTGDILLLVRSDYSIFDEMRVTSDFRVYADLRLAGVGMVGVVHATRPIDAVQRFIGRIELGLIPQVIDTVLFVDKGAIGKVLTVKYTVKVPSGMSQEDLARPVIVIDDFYSGEPVYEIYSFGEQIVVVPITTAKAGSAVQKLASEVIVRELKKRLGTDRVYVKFIDDGRVQVRVDEEFIPQLIGKKGVNISNLEKKLNLKIDVEPNLERTYSDREIAHIEIKNKNIYIDVGAQNKQVRFYVDDILVLSAKSSARGVVRLRILSDTGSALYKAIKSGKKIEYSFAD
;
A
#
# COMPACT_ATOMS: atom_id res chain seq x y z
N MET A 1 55.01 -33.83 -19.19
CA MET A 1 53.97 -33.93 -18.14
C MET A 1 52.60 -33.90 -18.80
N ASP A 2 51.64 -34.61 -18.21
CA ASP A 2 50.29 -34.78 -18.76
C ASP A 2 49.30 -34.04 -17.86
N TYR A 3 48.48 -33.18 -18.45
CA TYR A 3 47.53 -32.33 -17.73
C TYR A 3 46.10 -32.57 -18.23
N VAL A 4 45.16 -32.72 -17.30
CA VAL A 4 43.73 -32.81 -17.60
C VAL A 4 43.03 -31.58 -17.04
N PRO A 5 42.60 -30.61 -17.87
CA PRO A 5 41.83 -29.47 -17.38
C PRO A 5 40.37 -29.85 -17.14
N ASP A 6 39.77 -29.29 -16.09
CA ASP A 6 38.32 -29.30 -15.90
C ASP A 6 37.62 -28.16 -16.65
N THR A 7 36.28 -28.19 -16.66
CA THR A 7 35.47 -27.17 -17.34
C THR A 7 35.71 -25.77 -16.74
N SER A 8 35.96 -25.66 -15.42
CA SER A 8 36.12 -24.38 -14.73
C SER A 8 37.33 -23.57 -15.22
N VAL A 9 38.50 -24.22 -15.36
CA VAL A 9 39.73 -23.51 -15.75
C VAL A 9 39.80 -23.19 -17.25
N ILE A 10 39.01 -23.89 -18.06
CA ILE A 10 38.86 -23.64 -19.50
C ILE A 10 37.96 -22.43 -19.75
N VAL A 11 36.83 -22.33 -19.04
CA VAL A 11 35.91 -21.19 -19.15
C VAL A 11 36.62 -19.88 -18.78
N ASP A 12 37.41 -19.88 -17.71
CA ASP A 12 38.03 -18.67 -17.18
C ASP A 12 39.37 -18.31 -17.86
N GLY A 13 39.82 -19.10 -18.83
CA GLY A 13 41.11 -18.93 -19.53
C GLY A 13 42.37 -19.06 -18.65
N ARG A 14 42.18 -19.52 -17.40
CA ARG A 14 43.28 -19.73 -16.44
C ARG A 14 44.18 -20.88 -16.87
N PHE A 15 43.61 -21.90 -17.52
CA PHE A 15 44.39 -23.03 -18.01
C PHE A 15 45.38 -22.65 -19.12
N TYR A 16 44.98 -21.81 -20.08
CA TYR A 16 45.89 -21.32 -21.11
C TYR A 16 47.04 -20.51 -20.52
N THR A 17 46.74 -19.63 -19.56
CA THR A 17 47.78 -18.85 -18.86
C THR A 17 48.76 -19.75 -18.12
N PHE A 18 48.24 -20.78 -17.45
CA PHE A 18 49.06 -21.80 -16.79
C PHE A 18 49.96 -22.55 -17.78
N ILE A 19 49.40 -23.07 -18.88
CA ILE A 19 50.13 -23.84 -19.89
C ILE A 19 51.16 -22.99 -20.64
N THR A 20 50.84 -21.74 -20.94
CA THR A 20 51.78 -20.84 -21.64
C THR A 20 52.97 -20.44 -20.77
N GLY A 21 52.80 -20.43 -19.44
CA GLY A 21 53.88 -20.19 -18.48
C GLY A 21 54.82 -21.37 -18.25
N LEU A 22 54.51 -22.56 -18.79
CA LEU A 22 55.41 -23.71 -18.73
C LEU A 22 56.55 -23.57 -19.76
N GLU A 23 57.78 -23.89 -19.33
CA GLU A 23 58.97 -23.91 -20.18
C GLU A 23 59.12 -25.22 -20.97
N GLU A 24 58.51 -26.31 -20.48
CA GLU A 24 58.59 -27.64 -21.09
C GLU A 24 57.38 -27.97 -21.96
N GLU A 25 57.59 -28.78 -22.99
CA GLU A 25 56.50 -29.37 -23.79
C GLU A 25 55.64 -30.29 -22.92
N CYS A 26 54.32 -30.16 -23.04
CA CYS A 26 53.37 -30.94 -22.25
C CYS A 26 52.23 -31.51 -23.09
N ARG A 27 51.65 -32.60 -22.59
CA ARG A 27 50.46 -33.21 -23.15
C ARG A 27 49.23 -32.72 -22.39
N VAL A 28 48.24 -32.22 -23.12
CA VAL A 28 46.95 -31.78 -22.60
C VAL A 28 45.91 -32.81 -23.01
N ILE A 29 45.31 -33.49 -22.04
CA ILE A 29 44.28 -34.50 -22.25
C ILE A 29 42.93 -33.86 -21.97
N LEU A 30 42.16 -33.59 -23.02
CA LEU A 30 40.81 -33.04 -22.92
C LEU A 30 39.82 -34.19 -22.73
N ALA A 31 39.06 -34.16 -21.64
CA ALA A 31 38.02 -35.15 -21.41
C ALA A 31 36.85 -34.93 -22.39
N GLU A 32 36.38 -36.00 -23.03
CA GLU A 32 35.22 -35.97 -23.94
C GLU A 32 33.96 -35.46 -23.20
N ALA A 33 33.87 -35.70 -21.90
CA ALA A 33 32.79 -35.18 -21.04
C ALA A 33 32.82 -33.65 -20.88
N MET A 34 34.01 -33.05 -20.74
CA MET A 34 34.18 -31.60 -20.68
C MET A 34 33.80 -30.96 -22.02
N LEU A 35 34.24 -31.55 -23.14
CA LEU A 35 33.87 -31.06 -24.47
C LEU A 35 32.36 -31.11 -24.73
N ALA A 36 31.71 -32.21 -24.32
CA ALA A 36 30.26 -32.36 -24.44
C ALA A 36 29.49 -31.33 -23.59
N GLU A 37 30.00 -30.99 -22.40
CA GLU A 37 29.45 -29.93 -21.56
C GLU A 37 29.57 -28.56 -22.25
N VAL A 38 30.76 -28.21 -22.74
CA VAL A 38 31.01 -26.95 -23.45
C VAL A 38 30.12 -26.82 -24.69
N GLU A 39 30.00 -27.89 -25.48
CA GLU A 39 29.12 -27.95 -26.66
C GLU A 39 27.65 -27.70 -26.28
N HIS A 40 27.17 -28.34 -25.21
CA HIS A 40 25.81 -28.15 -24.74
C HIS A 40 25.56 -26.70 -24.29
N GLN A 41 26.45 -26.12 -23.50
CA GLN A 41 26.33 -24.73 -23.04
C GLN A 41 26.35 -23.75 -24.23
N ALA A 42 27.18 -24.00 -25.25
CA ALA A 42 27.26 -23.16 -26.45
C ALA A 42 26.01 -23.30 -27.34
N ASN A 43 25.47 -24.51 -27.51
CA ASN A 43 24.24 -24.76 -28.26
C ASN A 43 23.01 -24.16 -27.59
N GLU A 44 23.00 -24.04 -26.25
CA GLU A 44 21.99 -23.29 -25.50
C GLU A 44 22.18 -21.76 -25.55
N GLY A 45 23.22 -21.27 -26.23
CA GLY A 45 23.50 -19.85 -26.39
C GLY A 45 24.10 -19.19 -25.15
N ARG A 46 24.66 -19.95 -24.22
CA ARG A 46 25.24 -19.41 -22.97
C ARG A 46 26.63 -18.82 -23.24
N SER A 47 26.89 -17.63 -22.70
CA SER A 47 28.17 -16.92 -22.81
C SER A 47 29.37 -17.76 -22.35
N ILE A 48 29.20 -18.53 -21.27
CA ILE A 48 30.18 -19.47 -20.72
C ILE A 48 30.63 -20.51 -21.76
N GLY A 49 29.69 -21.05 -22.55
CA GLY A 49 30.00 -22.01 -23.60
C GLY A 49 30.82 -21.39 -24.73
N PHE A 50 30.50 -20.16 -25.15
CA PHE A 50 31.28 -19.44 -26.15
C PHE A 50 32.69 -19.06 -25.66
N ALA A 51 32.83 -18.67 -24.39
CA ALA A 51 34.12 -18.37 -23.77
C ALA A 51 35.03 -19.62 -23.76
N ALA A 52 34.51 -20.75 -23.29
CA ALA A 52 35.23 -22.03 -23.30
C ALA A 52 35.61 -22.47 -24.73
N LEU A 53 34.72 -22.32 -25.71
CA LEU A 53 35.04 -22.60 -27.13
C LEU A 53 36.16 -21.70 -27.66
N GLY A 54 36.16 -20.41 -27.29
CA GLY A 54 37.23 -19.48 -27.61
C GLY A 54 38.57 -19.94 -27.06
N GLU A 55 38.59 -20.41 -25.81
CA GLU A 55 39.80 -20.88 -25.17
C GLU A 55 40.32 -22.20 -25.73
N LEU A 56 39.44 -23.15 -26.03
CA LEU A 56 39.81 -24.41 -26.69
C LEU A 56 40.45 -24.16 -28.07
N LYS A 57 40.00 -23.15 -28.81
CA LYS A 57 40.65 -22.74 -30.08
C LYS A 57 42.06 -22.22 -29.85
N ARG A 58 42.28 -21.40 -28.82
CA ARG A 58 43.61 -20.87 -28.48
C ARG A 58 44.56 -21.98 -28.02
N LEU A 59 44.07 -22.98 -27.29
CA LEU A 59 44.85 -24.18 -26.99
C LEU A 59 45.22 -24.94 -28.28
N ARG A 60 44.30 -25.03 -29.26
CA ARG A 60 44.59 -25.67 -30.55
C ARG A 60 45.69 -24.93 -31.32
N GLU A 61 45.69 -23.61 -31.32
CA GLU A 61 46.77 -22.78 -31.91
C GLU A 61 48.13 -23.06 -31.24
N LEU A 62 48.15 -23.26 -29.91
CA LEU A 62 49.38 -23.67 -29.19
C LEU A 62 49.85 -25.07 -29.59
N ALA A 63 48.92 -25.98 -29.93
CA ALA A 63 49.28 -27.30 -30.41
C ALA A 63 49.88 -27.26 -31.82
N GLU A 64 49.36 -26.39 -32.69
CA GLU A 64 49.87 -26.19 -34.05
C GLU A 64 51.28 -25.56 -34.07
N THR A 65 51.59 -24.73 -33.07
CA THR A 65 52.94 -24.17 -32.88
C THR A 65 53.91 -25.14 -32.20
N GLY A 66 53.47 -26.35 -31.87
CA GLY A 66 54.30 -27.42 -31.29
C GLY A 66 54.58 -27.28 -29.80
N LYS A 67 53.99 -26.30 -29.11
CA LYS A 67 54.23 -26.06 -27.68
C LYS A 67 53.51 -27.07 -26.78
N ILE A 68 52.37 -27.60 -27.23
CA ILE A 68 51.61 -28.62 -26.51
C ILE A 68 51.14 -29.74 -27.46
N TYR A 69 50.89 -30.92 -26.91
CA TYR A 69 50.20 -32.01 -27.61
C TYR A 69 48.79 -32.17 -27.04
N ILE A 70 47.75 -32.05 -27.87
CA ILE A 70 46.36 -32.24 -27.44
C ILE A 70 45.93 -33.68 -27.74
N ASP A 71 45.47 -34.38 -26.71
CA ASP A 71 44.79 -35.66 -26.81
C ASP A 71 43.36 -35.54 -26.27
N ILE A 72 42.44 -36.34 -26.80
CA ILE A 72 41.03 -36.34 -26.37
C ILE A 72 40.70 -37.74 -25.89
N GLN A 73 40.31 -37.86 -24.62
CA GLN A 73 40.07 -39.15 -23.98
C GLN A 73 38.82 -39.17 -23.10
N GLY A 74 38.42 -40.38 -22.69
CA GLY A 74 37.25 -40.61 -21.86
C GLY A 74 36.00 -40.96 -22.67
N ARG A 75 34.90 -41.20 -21.95
CA ARG A 75 33.62 -41.57 -22.56
C ARG A 75 32.75 -40.33 -22.73
N ARG A 76 32.13 -40.19 -23.91
CA ARG A 76 31.11 -39.18 -24.15
C ARG A 76 29.87 -39.47 -23.30
N PRO A 77 29.45 -38.56 -22.40
CA PRO A 77 28.23 -38.74 -21.62
C PRO A 77 26.99 -38.78 -22.52
N SER A 78 25.91 -39.42 -22.06
CA SER A 78 24.64 -39.42 -22.79
C SER A 78 23.91 -38.07 -22.70
N ASP A 79 23.08 -37.73 -23.69
CA ASP A 79 22.30 -36.47 -23.72
C ASP A 79 21.47 -36.24 -22.45
N TRP A 80 20.97 -37.31 -21.82
CA TRP A 80 20.21 -37.22 -20.58
C TRP A 80 21.10 -36.83 -19.39
N GLN A 81 22.33 -37.34 -19.34
CA GLN A 81 23.33 -36.94 -18.34
C GLN A 81 23.78 -35.50 -18.59
N ILE A 82 23.99 -35.08 -19.83
CA ILE A 82 24.41 -33.71 -20.13
C ILE A 82 23.34 -32.68 -19.71
N ARG A 83 22.06 -32.95 -19.98
CA ARG A 83 20.94 -32.02 -19.68
C ARG A 83 20.54 -31.98 -18.19
N ARG A 84 20.87 -33.02 -17.42
CA ARG A 84 20.33 -33.23 -16.06
C ARG A 84 21.39 -33.55 -15.01
N ALA A 85 22.66 -33.70 -15.38
CA ALA A 85 23.74 -33.94 -14.45
C ALA A 85 23.79 -32.81 -13.44
N LYS A 86 23.83 -33.20 -12.16
CA LYS A 86 24.45 -32.35 -11.15
C LYS A 86 25.93 -32.28 -11.52
N SER A 87 26.54 -31.10 -11.48
CA SER A 87 27.97 -30.81 -11.80
C SER A 87 28.92 -32.00 -11.55
N GLY A 88 28.76 -32.66 -10.40
CA GLY A 88 29.59 -33.77 -9.95
C GLY A 88 29.70 -35.03 -10.85
N GLU A 89 28.76 -35.33 -11.76
CA GLU A 89 28.88 -36.52 -12.64
C GLU A 89 29.90 -36.33 -13.78
N ILE A 90 29.95 -35.13 -14.36
CA ILE A 90 30.92 -34.78 -15.41
C ILE A 90 32.31 -34.67 -14.80
N ASP A 91 32.38 -33.98 -13.67
CA ASP A 91 33.57 -33.84 -12.82
C ASP A 91 34.20 -35.19 -12.43
N GLU A 92 33.39 -36.23 -12.24
CA GLU A 92 33.86 -37.59 -11.97
C GLU A 92 34.53 -38.25 -13.17
N VAL A 93 33.98 -38.05 -14.37
CA VAL A 93 34.59 -38.57 -15.60
C VAL A 93 35.94 -37.88 -15.83
N ILE A 94 36.03 -36.58 -15.60
CA ILE A 94 37.28 -35.81 -15.72
C ILE A 94 38.33 -36.34 -14.74
N ARG A 95 37.96 -36.56 -13.47
CA ARG A 95 38.87 -37.18 -12.47
C ARG A 95 39.32 -38.58 -12.87
N SER A 96 38.40 -39.39 -13.40
CA SER A 96 38.73 -40.74 -13.87
C SER A 96 39.74 -40.71 -15.01
N VAL A 97 39.59 -39.79 -15.98
CA VAL A 97 40.55 -39.62 -17.09
C VAL A 97 41.93 -39.21 -16.57
N ALA A 98 41.99 -38.33 -15.57
CA ALA A 98 43.26 -37.95 -14.92
C ALA A 98 43.92 -39.14 -14.22
N ALA A 99 43.13 -39.92 -13.45
CA ALA A 99 43.62 -41.11 -12.76
C ALA A 99 44.11 -42.20 -13.73
N GLU A 100 43.39 -42.47 -14.82
CA GLU A 100 43.72 -43.51 -15.79
C GLU A 100 45.00 -43.22 -16.59
N ASN A 101 45.38 -41.94 -16.69
CA ASN A 101 46.57 -41.51 -17.44
C ASN A 101 47.74 -41.10 -16.54
N ASP A 102 47.65 -41.28 -15.22
CA ASP A 102 48.60 -40.74 -14.23
C ASP A 102 48.89 -39.24 -14.49
N ALA A 103 47.85 -38.50 -14.86
CA ALA A 103 47.94 -37.09 -15.27
C ALA A 103 47.52 -36.16 -14.13
N THR A 104 48.09 -34.95 -14.12
CA THR A 104 47.75 -33.93 -13.13
C THR A 104 46.42 -33.25 -13.51
N LEU A 105 45.42 -33.36 -12.65
CA LEU A 105 44.15 -32.64 -12.79
C LEU A 105 44.37 -31.15 -12.53
N VAL A 106 43.99 -30.30 -13.49
CA VAL A 106 44.05 -28.84 -13.34
C VAL A 106 42.65 -28.29 -13.15
N THR A 107 42.38 -27.73 -11.96
CA THR A 107 41.03 -27.29 -11.57
C THR A 107 41.08 -25.96 -10.81
N GLY A 108 40.01 -25.18 -10.95
CA GLY A 108 39.76 -23.98 -10.16
C GLY A 108 38.63 -24.15 -9.14
N ASP A 109 38.06 -25.35 -9.06
CA ASP A 109 36.99 -25.71 -8.13
C ASP A 109 37.58 -26.41 -6.89
N ASN A 110 37.24 -25.89 -5.70
CA ASN A 110 37.76 -26.42 -4.44
C ASN A 110 37.24 -27.84 -4.13
N ILE A 111 35.99 -28.14 -4.48
CA ILE A 111 35.38 -29.46 -4.28
C ILE A 111 36.05 -30.46 -5.22
N GLN A 112 36.30 -30.08 -6.47
CA GLN A 112 36.99 -30.91 -7.45
C GLN A 112 38.41 -31.26 -6.99
N ARG A 113 39.16 -30.28 -6.46
CA ARG A 113 40.48 -30.49 -5.85
C ARG A 113 40.42 -31.48 -4.69
N ASP A 114 39.59 -31.20 -3.70
CA ASP A 114 39.54 -32.01 -2.46
C ASP A 114 39.14 -33.46 -2.77
N LEU A 115 38.20 -33.67 -3.70
CA LEU A 115 37.80 -35.01 -4.14
C LEU A 115 38.89 -35.75 -4.91
N ALA A 116 39.66 -35.06 -5.74
CA ALA A 116 40.76 -35.65 -6.48
C ALA A 116 41.93 -36.03 -5.55
N GLU A 117 42.27 -35.19 -4.58
CA GLU A 117 43.28 -35.49 -3.55
C GLU A 117 42.88 -36.73 -2.72
N ILE A 118 41.61 -36.82 -2.30
CA ILE A 118 41.09 -37.99 -1.57
C ILE A 118 41.19 -39.27 -2.41
N LYS A 119 41.04 -39.16 -3.74
CA LYS A 119 41.16 -40.28 -4.68
C LYS A 119 42.60 -40.60 -5.08
N GLY A 120 43.58 -39.87 -4.56
CA GLY A 120 44.99 -40.06 -4.89
C GLY A 120 45.37 -39.59 -6.30
N VAL A 121 44.57 -38.73 -6.91
CA VAL A 121 44.89 -38.08 -8.20
C VAL A 121 45.74 -36.84 -7.90
N GLU A 122 46.81 -36.63 -8.66
CA GLU A 122 47.64 -35.43 -8.52
C GLU A 122 46.84 -34.19 -9.01
N VAL A 123 46.83 -33.11 -8.23
CA VAL A 123 46.03 -31.93 -8.54
C VAL A 123 46.89 -30.68 -8.58
N LYS A 124 46.75 -29.91 -9.66
CA LYS A 124 47.17 -28.52 -9.74
C LYS A 124 45.96 -27.61 -9.57
N PHE A 125 45.79 -27.09 -8.35
CA PHE A 125 44.77 -26.08 -8.09
C PHE A 125 45.22 -24.72 -8.62
N LEU A 126 44.46 -24.17 -9.56
CA LEU A 126 44.60 -22.78 -9.99
C LEU A 126 43.59 -21.97 -9.19
N PRO A 127 43.99 -21.27 -8.11
CA PRO A 127 43.06 -20.37 -7.44
C PRO A 127 42.59 -19.31 -8.44
N HIS A 128 41.38 -18.78 -8.24
CA HIS A 128 41.09 -17.48 -8.83
C HIS A 128 42.17 -16.51 -8.31
N PRO A 129 42.64 -15.55 -9.13
CA PRO A 129 43.48 -14.49 -8.59
C PRO A 129 42.81 -13.99 -7.33
N GLU A 130 43.54 -13.87 -6.23
CA GLU A 130 43.02 -13.26 -5.00
C GLU A 130 42.72 -11.78 -5.31
N THR A 131 41.65 -11.51 -6.04
CA THR A 131 40.89 -10.31 -5.80
C THR A 131 40.37 -10.51 -4.39
N ILE A 132 40.88 -9.66 -3.49
CA ILE A 132 40.29 -9.40 -2.18
C ILE A 132 38.78 -9.41 -2.42
N ILE A 133 38.08 -10.47 -1.99
CA ILE A 133 36.64 -10.57 -2.19
C ILE A 133 36.07 -9.45 -1.35
N ARG A 134 35.80 -8.30 -1.98
CA ARG A 134 35.27 -7.13 -1.29
C ARG A 134 33.93 -7.56 -0.73
N ASN A 135 33.83 -7.59 0.59
CA ASN A 135 32.55 -7.82 1.22
C ASN A 135 31.64 -6.64 0.89
N ILE A 136 30.36 -6.89 0.69
CA ILE A 136 29.39 -5.82 0.40
C ILE A 136 29.38 -4.74 1.48
N GLU A 137 29.70 -5.12 2.73
CA GLU A 137 29.87 -4.23 3.87
C GLU A 137 30.97 -3.18 3.69
N GLU A 138 32.00 -3.44 2.89
CA GLU A 138 33.13 -2.51 2.67
C GLU A 138 32.70 -1.25 1.92
N PHE A 139 31.56 -1.29 1.23
CA PHE A 139 30.97 -0.14 0.55
C PHE A 139 30.12 0.75 1.47
N PHE A 140 29.92 0.35 2.73
CA PHE A 140 29.12 1.09 3.71
C PHE A 140 29.98 1.77 4.77
N ASP A 141 29.85 3.10 4.89
CA ASP A 141 30.30 3.84 6.06
C ASP A 141 29.15 3.99 7.09
N GLU A 142 29.33 4.80 8.13
CA GLU A 142 28.32 5.03 9.18
C GLU A 142 27.05 5.74 8.67
N ILE A 143 27.14 6.50 7.57
CA ILE A 143 26.06 7.32 7.02
C ILE A 143 25.55 6.82 5.65
N THR A 144 26.17 5.81 5.07
CA THR A 144 25.73 5.16 3.83
C THR A 144 24.45 4.38 4.07
N THR A 145 23.42 4.75 3.33
CA THR A 145 22.07 4.17 3.39
C THR A 145 21.87 3.08 2.36
N SER A 146 22.47 3.22 1.18
CA SER A 146 22.40 2.19 0.15
C SER A 146 23.60 2.26 -0.79
N VAL A 147 23.99 1.11 -1.29
CA VAL A 147 25.06 0.89 -2.27
C VAL A 147 24.43 0.26 -3.51
N HIS A 148 24.79 0.77 -4.68
CA HIS A 148 24.31 0.30 -5.98
C HIS A 148 25.55 -0.04 -6.83
N LEU A 149 25.69 -1.32 -7.19
CA LEU A 149 26.77 -1.84 -8.00
C LEU A 149 26.18 -2.39 -9.31
N LYS A 150 26.72 -1.96 -10.45
CA LYS A 150 26.37 -2.49 -11.77
C LYS A 150 27.65 -2.85 -12.50
N ALA A 151 27.64 -3.92 -13.29
CA ALA A 151 28.81 -4.39 -14.02
C ALA A 151 29.39 -3.28 -14.91
N GLU A 152 30.73 -3.20 -14.96
CA GLU A 152 31.53 -2.21 -15.71
C GLU A 152 31.26 -0.74 -15.33
N MET A 153 30.61 -0.49 -14.20
CA MET A 153 30.22 0.84 -13.74
C MET A 153 30.84 1.20 -12.39
N HIS A 154 31.00 2.50 -12.15
CA HIS A 154 31.41 3.02 -10.86
C HIS A 154 30.34 2.76 -9.78
N PRO A 155 30.70 2.23 -8.60
CA PRO A 155 29.79 2.09 -7.47
C PRO A 155 29.11 3.43 -7.16
N LEU A 156 27.80 3.40 -6.96
CA LEU A 156 27.04 4.55 -6.52
C LEU A 156 26.57 4.32 -5.09
N VAL A 157 26.97 5.21 -4.18
CA VAL A 157 26.55 5.17 -2.79
C VAL A 157 25.63 6.34 -2.46
N LYS A 158 24.61 6.07 -1.68
CA LYS A 158 23.61 7.05 -1.22
C LYS A 158 23.87 7.32 0.27
N LYS A 159 24.30 8.53 0.61
CA LYS A 159 24.65 8.92 1.98
C LYS A 159 23.67 9.93 2.55
N GLY A 160 23.47 9.86 3.87
CA GLY A 160 22.76 10.87 4.64
C GLY A 160 21.44 10.41 5.26
N TYR A 161 20.82 11.31 6.02
CA TYR A 161 19.58 11.04 6.75
C TYR A 161 18.34 11.29 5.89
N PRO A 162 17.16 10.74 6.24
CA PRO A 162 15.92 11.03 5.52
C PRO A 162 15.69 12.56 5.44
N GLY A 163 15.57 13.08 4.21
CA GLY A 163 15.42 14.52 3.94
C GLY A 163 16.70 15.27 3.52
N LYS A 164 17.90 14.71 3.75
CA LYS A 164 19.18 15.25 3.25
C LYS A 164 20.06 14.12 2.73
N VAL A 165 19.85 13.76 1.47
CA VAL A 165 20.52 12.63 0.82
C VAL A 165 21.43 13.15 -0.28
N VAL A 166 22.67 12.64 -0.33
CA VAL A 166 23.64 12.91 -1.40
C VAL A 166 24.07 11.60 -2.05
N TYR A 167 24.20 11.62 -3.39
CA TYR A 167 24.75 10.51 -4.16
C TYR A 167 26.23 10.76 -4.42
N GLU A 168 27.07 9.76 -4.15
CA GLU A 168 28.51 9.79 -4.35
C GLU A 168 28.92 8.61 -5.25
N LYS A 169 29.69 8.88 -6.31
CA LYS A 169 30.28 7.85 -7.17
C LYS A 169 31.69 7.53 -6.69
N LEU A 170 31.98 6.26 -6.43
CA LEU A 170 33.33 5.81 -6.08
C LEU A 170 34.23 5.78 -7.32
N LYS A 171 35.54 5.94 -7.10
CA LYS A 171 36.51 6.18 -8.19
C LYS A 171 36.73 4.98 -9.10
N ASP A 172 36.74 3.76 -8.55
CA ASP A 172 37.10 2.57 -9.32
C ASP A 172 35.84 1.85 -9.82
N PRO A 173 35.72 1.55 -11.12
CA PRO A 173 34.61 0.75 -11.65
C PRO A 173 34.69 -0.69 -11.15
N VAL A 174 33.55 -1.37 -11.06
CA VAL A 174 33.48 -2.78 -10.67
C VAL A 174 33.45 -3.61 -11.95
N ALA A 175 34.47 -4.45 -12.15
CA ALA A 175 34.49 -5.40 -13.25
C ALA A 175 33.37 -6.43 -13.10
N THR A 176 32.86 -6.95 -14.21
CA THR A 176 31.79 -7.97 -14.23
C THR A 176 32.15 -9.17 -13.35
N SER A 177 33.39 -9.68 -13.47
CA SER A 177 33.90 -10.80 -12.69
C SER A 177 33.94 -10.51 -11.18
N ASP A 178 34.33 -9.29 -10.79
CA ASP A 178 34.34 -8.88 -9.38
C ASP A 178 32.92 -8.81 -8.83
N LEU A 179 31.97 -8.31 -9.62
CA LEU A 179 30.58 -8.24 -9.22
C LEU A 179 29.94 -9.64 -9.08
N GLU A 180 30.30 -10.57 -9.96
CA GLU A 180 29.92 -11.99 -9.84
C GLU A 180 30.48 -12.63 -8.57
N ASN A 181 31.74 -12.34 -8.23
CA ASN A 181 32.36 -12.79 -6.99
C ASN A 181 31.66 -12.23 -5.75
N ILE A 182 31.33 -10.94 -5.75
CA ILE A 182 30.55 -10.29 -4.68
C ILE A 182 29.17 -10.96 -4.57
N ALA A 183 28.46 -11.16 -5.69
CA ALA A 183 27.15 -11.81 -5.71
C ALA A 183 27.21 -13.24 -5.15
N SER A 184 28.18 -14.04 -5.59
CA SER A 184 28.41 -15.41 -5.13
C SER A 184 28.71 -15.45 -3.63
N ASN A 185 29.55 -14.54 -3.15
CA ASN A 185 29.87 -14.40 -1.73
C ASN A 185 28.63 -14.05 -0.90
N ILE A 186 27.82 -13.09 -1.33
CA ILE A 186 26.57 -12.71 -0.67
C ILE A 186 25.59 -13.90 -0.61
N VAL A 187 25.42 -14.63 -1.70
CA VAL A 187 24.54 -15.83 -1.75
C VAL A 187 25.04 -16.91 -0.80
N LYS A 188 26.35 -17.18 -0.77
CA LYS A 188 26.96 -18.15 0.14
C LYS A 188 26.74 -17.77 1.60
N ARG A 189 27.02 -16.51 1.95
CA ARG A 189 26.85 -15.97 3.31
C ARG A 189 25.38 -15.94 3.71
N GLY A 190 24.47 -15.60 2.80
CA GLY A 190 23.03 -15.64 3.01
C GLY A 190 22.46 -17.03 3.36
N LYS A 191 23.18 -18.12 3.02
CA LYS A 191 22.80 -19.49 3.38
C LYS A 191 23.45 -20.00 4.67
N LEU A 192 24.65 -19.51 4.99
CA LEU A 192 25.52 -20.08 6.01
C LEU A 192 25.64 -19.22 7.28
N GLU A 193 25.50 -17.90 7.15
CA GLU A 193 25.67 -17.01 8.30
C GLU A 193 24.42 -16.96 9.17
N GLU A 194 24.64 -16.84 10.47
CA GLU A 194 23.58 -16.52 11.41
C GLU A 194 22.92 -15.17 11.05
N GLN A 195 21.63 -15.05 11.33
CA GLN A 195 20.84 -13.83 11.05
C GLN A 195 20.83 -13.40 9.58
N SER A 196 21.11 -14.33 8.66
CA SER A 196 21.02 -14.11 7.22
C SER A 196 20.14 -15.18 6.58
N PHE A 197 19.36 -14.82 5.58
CA PHE A 197 18.51 -15.76 4.84
C PHE A 197 18.17 -15.22 3.45
N ILE A 198 17.85 -16.14 2.54
CA ILE A 198 17.33 -15.81 1.21
C ILE A 198 15.82 -15.60 1.35
N GLU A 199 15.35 -14.38 1.11
CA GLU A 199 13.93 -14.02 1.09
C GLU A 199 13.23 -14.59 -0.14
N MET A 200 13.89 -14.49 -1.29
CA MET A 200 13.35 -14.83 -2.60
C MET A 200 14.47 -15.22 -3.54
N ASP A 201 14.26 -16.28 -4.31
CA ASP A 201 15.16 -16.71 -5.37
C ASP A 201 14.34 -17.09 -6.60
N MET A 202 14.33 -16.20 -7.59
CA MET A 202 13.59 -16.33 -8.85
C MET A 202 14.56 -16.30 -10.03
N HIS A 203 14.11 -16.73 -11.20
CA HIS A 203 14.93 -16.72 -12.40
C HIS A 203 15.36 -15.28 -12.77
N GLY A 204 16.63 -14.96 -12.52
CA GLY A 204 17.21 -13.64 -12.77
C GLY A 204 17.14 -12.65 -11.61
N ALA A 205 16.54 -12.98 -10.46
CA ALA A 205 16.44 -12.08 -9.32
C ALA A 205 16.49 -12.82 -7.97
N THR A 206 17.39 -12.39 -7.08
CA THR A 206 17.55 -12.96 -5.74
C THR A 206 17.50 -11.84 -4.70
N VAL A 207 16.72 -12.00 -3.64
CA VAL A 207 16.64 -11.08 -2.50
C VAL A 207 17.16 -11.78 -1.26
N ILE A 208 18.12 -11.16 -0.59
CA ILE A 208 18.89 -11.72 0.51
C ILE A 208 18.88 -10.71 1.65
N GLN A 209 18.44 -11.15 2.82
CA GLN A 209 18.68 -10.44 4.06
C GLN A 209 20.03 -10.92 4.60
N LEU A 210 21.06 -10.08 4.54
CA LEU A 210 22.40 -10.35 5.07
C LEU A 210 22.62 -9.53 6.33
N ARG A 211 22.44 -10.15 7.50
CA ARG A 211 22.41 -9.45 8.80
C ARG A 211 21.46 -8.26 8.79
N ASN A 212 21.96 -7.02 8.86
CA ASN A 212 21.17 -5.80 8.83
C ASN A 212 21.09 -5.14 7.44
N ILE A 213 21.64 -5.77 6.39
CA ILE A 213 21.67 -5.24 5.02
C ILE A 213 20.72 -6.07 4.15
N ARG A 214 19.75 -5.41 3.53
CA ARG A 214 18.88 -6.04 2.54
C ARG A 214 19.50 -5.90 1.17
N ILE A 215 19.71 -7.01 0.48
CA ILE A 215 20.43 -7.06 -0.79
C ILE A 215 19.54 -7.65 -1.87
N VAL A 216 19.45 -6.96 -3.00
CA VAL A 216 18.78 -7.42 -4.21
C VAL A 216 19.85 -7.62 -5.28
N ILE A 217 19.91 -8.83 -5.84
CA ILE A 217 20.80 -9.19 -6.93
C ILE A 217 19.95 -9.48 -8.15
N THR A 218 20.16 -8.76 -9.24
CA THR A 218 19.46 -8.97 -10.51
C THR A 218 20.45 -9.34 -11.60
N ARG A 219 20.06 -10.26 -12.49
CA ARG A 219 20.87 -10.69 -13.64
C ARG A 219 19.99 -10.99 -14.86
N PRO A 220 20.56 -11.08 -16.08
CA PRO A 220 19.81 -11.52 -17.25
C PRO A 220 19.12 -12.88 -17.03
N PRO A 221 17.90 -13.08 -17.58
CA PRO A 221 17.15 -12.22 -18.50
C PRO A 221 16.26 -11.16 -17.81
N PHE A 222 16.22 -11.10 -16.47
CA PHE A 222 15.35 -10.16 -15.75
C PHE A 222 15.84 -8.71 -15.83
N SER A 223 17.16 -8.54 -15.92
CA SER A 223 17.85 -7.25 -16.07
C SER A 223 18.75 -7.29 -17.30
N ASP A 224 19.16 -6.11 -17.77
CA ASP A 224 20.09 -5.95 -18.89
C ASP A 224 21.51 -6.39 -18.53
N ASP A 225 21.89 -6.30 -17.26
CA ASP A 225 23.21 -6.69 -16.75
C ASP A 225 23.14 -7.16 -15.28
N LEU A 226 24.24 -7.69 -14.75
CA LEU A 226 24.36 -7.98 -13.31
C LEU A 226 24.36 -6.69 -12.50
N GLU A 227 23.45 -6.62 -11.52
CA GLU A 227 23.32 -5.49 -10.61
C GLU A 227 23.10 -5.99 -9.17
N ILE A 228 23.73 -5.31 -8.21
CA ILE A 228 23.57 -5.55 -6.78
C ILE A 228 23.16 -4.23 -6.12
N THR A 229 21.96 -4.21 -5.55
CA THR A 229 21.49 -3.11 -4.70
C THR A 229 21.45 -3.57 -3.25
N ALA A 230 22.26 -2.95 -2.40
CA ALA A 230 22.31 -3.23 -0.97
C ALA A 230 21.80 -2.01 -0.17
N VAL A 231 20.87 -2.23 0.75
CA VAL A 231 20.25 -1.17 1.56
C VAL A 231 20.45 -1.47 3.03
N ARG A 232 21.02 -0.50 3.76
CA ARG A 232 21.15 -0.50 5.22
C ARG A 232 20.13 0.50 5.78
N PRO A 233 19.18 0.07 6.62
CA PRO A 233 18.27 1.00 7.27
C PRO A 233 19.01 1.91 8.25
N ILE A 234 18.50 3.14 8.34
CA ILE A 234 19.03 4.19 9.20
C ILE A 234 18.46 3.99 10.61
N LYS A 235 19.35 4.06 11.60
CA LYS A 235 19.15 4.12 13.06
C LYS A 235 17.73 3.73 13.55
N LYS A 236 17.64 2.58 14.23
CA LYS A 236 16.44 2.19 14.98
C LYS A 236 16.11 3.27 16.01
N LEU A 237 14.86 3.73 16.01
CA LEU A 237 14.36 4.61 17.06
C LEU A 237 13.85 3.75 18.21
N SER A 238 14.28 4.06 19.43
CA SER A 238 13.68 3.50 20.64
C SER A 238 12.32 4.15 20.92
N LEU A 239 11.45 3.49 21.68
CA LEU A 239 10.15 4.08 22.02
C LEU A 239 10.30 5.38 22.83
N ASP A 240 11.36 5.49 23.65
CA ASP A 240 11.67 6.68 24.43
C ASP A 240 11.99 7.90 23.55
N GLU A 241 12.65 7.69 22.40
CA GLU A 241 12.95 8.76 21.44
C GLU A 241 11.69 9.36 20.78
N TYR A 242 10.54 8.68 20.86
CA TYR A 242 9.26 9.25 20.42
C TYR A 242 8.66 10.27 21.42
N ASN A 243 9.24 10.40 22.63
CA ASN A 243 8.78 11.32 23.67
C ASN A 243 7.26 11.25 23.91
N LEU A 244 6.74 10.02 24.04
CA LEU A 244 5.31 9.80 24.26
C LEU A 244 4.91 10.31 25.65
N PRO A 245 3.70 10.91 25.80
CA PRO A 245 3.22 11.30 27.12
C PRO A 245 3.09 10.09 28.06
N ASP A 246 3.42 10.28 29.34
CA ASP A 246 3.39 9.21 30.37
C ASP A 246 2.06 8.47 30.42
N ALA A 247 0.95 9.17 30.22
CA ALA A 247 -0.39 8.58 30.16
C ALA A 247 -0.52 7.55 29.04
N LEU A 248 0.07 7.81 27.87
CA LEU A 248 0.06 6.88 26.75
C LEU A 248 0.98 5.68 27.02
N ILE A 249 2.17 5.91 27.59
CA ILE A 249 3.08 4.84 27.98
C ILE A 249 2.40 3.90 28.97
N ALA A 250 1.79 4.44 30.04
CA ALA A 250 1.07 3.65 31.04
C ALA A 250 -0.07 2.83 30.42
N ARG A 251 -0.79 3.40 29.45
CA ARG A 251 -1.84 2.68 28.70
C ARG A 251 -1.25 1.52 27.89
N LEU A 252 -0.17 1.75 27.16
CA LEU A 252 0.50 0.74 26.34
C LEU A 252 1.04 -0.41 27.19
N GLU A 253 1.51 -0.14 28.41
CA GLU A 253 2.05 -1.14 29.32
C GLU A 253 0.99 -2.05 29.96
N SER A 254 -0.18 -1.50 30.31
CA SER A 254 -1.09 -2.14 31.29
C SER A 254 -2.52 -2.37 30.82
N GLN A 255 -2.97 -1.66 29.77
CA GLN A 255 -4.38 -1.68 29.35
C GLN A 255 -4.56 -2.07 27.90
N ALA A 256 -3.67 -1.60 27.02
CA ALA A 256 -3.82 -1.78 25.60
C ALA A 256 -3.36 -3.16 25.16
N ASN A 257 -4.32 -3.96 24.69
CA ASN A 257 -4.09 -5.34 24.28
C ASN A 257 -4.53 -5.58 22.83
N GLY A 258 -5.42 -4.75 22.28
CA GLY A 258 -5.78 -4.72 20.87
C GLY A 258 -5.42 -3.36 20.28
N ILE A 259 -4.20 -3.24 19.76
CA ILE A 259 -3.63 -2.00 19.24
C ILE A 259 -3.64 -2.03 17.71
N LEU A 260 -4.22 -1.02 17.08
CA LEU A 260 -4.04 -0.76 15.65
C LEU A 260 -3.09 0.40 15.45
N VAL A 261 -2.03 0.19 14.65
CA VAL A 261 -1.13 1.25 14.20
C VAL A 261 -1.51 1.62 12.77
N ALA A 262 -2.08 2.81 12.62
CA ALA A 262 -2.68 3.30 11.39
C ALA A 262 -1.90 4.49 10.81
N GLY A 263 -1.99 4.71 9.51
CA GLY A 263 -1.32 5.83 8.84
C GLY A 263 -1.02 5.56 7.37
N SER A 264 -0.79 6.63 6.60
CA SER A 264 -0.48 6.57 5.17
C SER A 264 0.77 5.69 4.89
N PRO A 265 0.90 5.10 3.69
CA PRO A 265 2.16 4.47 3.27
C PRO A 265 3.35 5.43 3.47
N GLY A 266 4.48 4.92 3.98
CA GLY A 266 5.65 5.73 4.28
C GLY A 266 5.57 6.63 5.53
N ALA A 267 4.47 6.61 6.29
CA ALA A 267 4.33 7.45 7.49
C ALA A 267 5.24 7.06 8.68
N GLY A 268 6.01 5.97 8.59
CA GLY A 268 6.87 5.48 9.68
C GLY A 268 6.24 4.45 10.62
N LYS A 269 5.15 3.78 10.19
CA LYS A 269 4.44 2.76 11.00
C LYS A 269 5.33 1.57 11.37
N SER A 270 6.01 0.96 10.39
CA SER A 270 6.87 -0.21 10.63
C SER A 270 8.00 0.14 11.60
N THR A 271 8.59 1.34 11.49
CA THR A 271 9.58 1.84 12.45
C THR A 271 9.00 1.99 13.86
N PHE A 272 7.78 2.52 13.99
CA PHE A 272 7.13 2.67 15.29
C PHE A 272 6.78 1.31 15.92
N VAL A 273 6.27 0.34 15.15
CA VAL A 273 5.97 -0.99 15.71
C VAL A 273 7.23 -1.76 16.07
N GLN A 274 8.37 -1.55 15.40
CA GLN A 274 9.66 -2.10 15.84
C GLN A 274 10.03 -1.57 17.22
N ALA A 275 9.94 -0.25 17.42
CA ALA A 275 10.19 0.40 18.71
C ALA A 275 9.25 -0.14 19.80
N LEU A 276 7.96 -0.32 19.47
CA LEU A 276 6.97 -0.88 20.39
C LEU A 276 7.24 -2.36 20.70
N ALA A 277 7.72 -3.15 19.73
CA ALA A 277 8.13 -4.54 19.93
C ALA A 277 9.25 -4.65 20.96
N GLU A 278 10.31 -3.87 20.74
CA GLU A 278 11.49 -3.85 21.59
C GLU A 278 11.16 -3.29 22.97
N PHE A 279 10.26 -2.31 23.08
CA PHE A 279 9.72 -1.84 24.35
C PHE A 279 9.04 -2.97 25.14
N TYR A 280 8.11 -3.70 24.54
CA TYR A 280 7.46 -4.83 25.22
C TYR A 280 8.47 -5.92 25.61
N SER A 281 9.41 -6.24 24.72
CA SER A 281 10.45 -7.23 24.99
C SER A 281 11.35 -6.79 26.17
N SER A 282 11.71 -5.51 26.26
CA SER A 282 12.50 -4.95 27.37
C SER A 282 11.80 -5.06 28.73
N LYS A 283 10.46 -5.19 28.73
CA LYS A 283 9.61 -5.43 29.91
C LYS A 283 9.41 -6.92 30.20
N ASN A 284 10.26 -7.79 29.64
CA ASN A 284 10.19 -9.25 29.76
C ASN A 284 8.89 -9.86 29.22
N LYS A 285 8.24 -9.23 28.23
CA LYS A 285 7.11 -9.82 27.50
C LYS A 285 7.63 -10.71 26.36
N LEU A 286 6.98 -11.84 26.15
CA LEU A 286 7.22 -12.71 25.00
C LEU A 286 6.56 -12.10 23.76
N VAL A 287 7.39 -11.44 22.94
CA VAL A 287 6.95 -10.79 21.70
C VAL A 287 7.28 -11.65 20.49
N LYS A 288 6.34 -11.74 19.56
CA LYS A 288 6.51 -12.39 18.25
C LYS A 288 6.07 -11.44 17.14
N THR A 289 6.55 -11.63 15.92
CA THR A 289 6.05 -10.90 14.74
C THR A 289 5.48 -11.85 13.70
N MET A 290 4.54 -11.35 12.90
CA MET A 290 3.94 -11.99 11.73
C MET A 290 4.00 -11.01 10.56
N GLU A 291 4.71 -11.40 9.49
CA GLU A 291 5.03 -10.46 8.41
C GLU A 291 5.39 -11.17 7.09
N LYS A 292 5.07 -10.52 5.97
CA LYS A 292 5.32 -11.06 4.63
C LYS A 292 5.72 -9.93 3.67
N PRO A 293 7.02 -9.75 3.36
CA PRO A 293 8.19 -10.49 3.85
C PRO A 293 8.61 -10.10 5.29
N ARG A 294 9.66 -10.73 5.82
CA ARG A 294 10.22 -10.43 7.16
C ARG A 294 11.07 -9.16 7.14
N ASP A 295 10.40 -8.01 7.10
CA ASP A 295 11.00 -6.70 6.93
C ASP A 295 11.26 -5.96 8.26
N LEU A 296 10.58 -6.34 9.35
CA LEU A 296 10.79 -5.73 10.66
C LEU A 296 12.21 -6.00 11.15
N GLN A 297 12.85 -4.97 11.70
CA GLN A 297 14.15 -5.11 12.33
C GLN A 297 14.03 -5.02 13.84
N VAL A 298 13.96 -6.17 14.49
CA VAL A 298 13.74 -6.30 15.93
C VAL A 298 14.97 -6.92 16.61
N ALA A 299 15.00 -6.90 17.94
CA ALA A 299 16.04 -7.54 18.74
C ALA A 299 15.98 -9.08 18.62
N LYS A 300 17.10 -9.77 18.90
CA LYS A 300 17.25 -11.23 18.69
C LYS A 300 16.27 -12.05 19.55
N GLU A 301 15.84 -11.49 20.67
CA GLU A 301 14.87 -12.04 21.61
C GLU A 301 13.46 -12.17 21.00
N ILE A 302 13.15 -11.35 19.98
CA ILE A 302 11.87 -11.31 19.30
C ILE A 302 11.90 -12.25 18.11
N THR A 303 11.08 -13.29 18.12
CA THR A 303 11.03 -14.26 17.01
C THR A 303 10.08 -13.78 15.92
N GLN A 304 10.57 -13.81 14.68
CA GLN A 304 9.83 -13.35 13.51
C GLN A 304 9.28 -14.51 12.69
N TYR A 305 7.97 -14.56 12.51
CA TYR A 305 7.28 -15.54 11.67
C TYR A 305 6.87 -14.92 10.34
N THR A 306 6.93 -15.73 9.29
CA THR A 306 6.28 -15.43 8.01
C THR A 306 5.10 -16.38 7.77
N GLY A 307 4.46 -16.32 6.60
CA GLY A 307 3.37 -17.22 6.26
C GLY A 307 3.84 -18.68 6.25
N LEU A 308 3.36 -19.49 7.18
CA LEU A 308 3.62 -20.92 7.24
C LEU A 308 2.97 -21.59 6.04
N GLU A 309 3.79 -22.27 5.23
CA GLU A 309 3.36 -22.80 3.92
C GLU A 309 2.69 -21.71 3.04
N GLY A 310 3.14 -20.46 3.19
CA GLY A 310 2.64 -19.30 2.47
C GLY A 310 1.37 -18.64 3.05
N SER A 311 0.76 -19.19 4.11
CA SER A 311 -0.48 -18.69 4.73
C SER A 311 -0.25 -18.06 6.11
N MET A 312 -0.82 -16.87 6.33
CA MET A 312 -0.82 -16.22 7.65
C MET A 312 -1.81 -16.84 8.63
N GLU A 313 -2.88 -17.47 8.12
CA GLU A 313 -3.85 -18.17 8.97
C GLU A 313 -3.19 -19.33 9.72
N LYS A 314 -2.39 -20.14 9.01
CA LYS A 314 -1.62 -21.24 9.60
C LYS A 314 -0.59 -20.74 10.62
N THR A 315 0.03 -19.59 10.36
CA THR A 315 0.93 -18.96 11.34
C THR A 315 0.15 -18.53 12.59
N GLY A 316 -1.07 -18.02 12.42
CA GLY A 316 -2.00 -17.72 13.52
C GLY A 316 -2.32 -18.94 14.37
N ASP A 317 -2.62 -20.09 13.75
CA ASP A 317 -2.89 -21.35 14.46
C ASP A 317 -1.72 -21.79 15.35
N ILE A 318 -0.49 -21.63 14.86
CA ILE A 318 0.72 -21.91 15.67
C ILE A 318 0.84 -20.93 16.83
N LEU A 319 0.56 -19.64 16.60
CA LEU A 319 0.66 -18.64 17.66
C LEU A 319 -0.34 -18.86 18.80
N LEU A 320 -1.52 -19.42 18.51
CA LEU A 320 -2.48 -19.85 19.53
C LEU A 320 -1.90 -20.93 20.47
N LEU A 321 -1.01 -21.78 19.96
CA LEU A 321 -0.33 -22.83 20.74
C LEU A 321 0.84 -22.27 21.56
N VAL A 322 1.59 -21.32 20.99
CA VAL A 322 2.79 -20.73 21.61
C VAL A 322 2.43 -19.76 22.75
N ARG A 323 1.23 -19.17 22.72
CA ARG A 323 0.73 -18.23 23.76
C ARG A 323 1.72 -17.10 24.08
N SER A 324 2.17 -16.39 23.05
CA SER A 324 2.94 -15.15 23.24
C SER A 324 2.14 -14.10 24.01
N ASP A 325 2.81 -13.24 24.78
CA ASP A 325 2.17 -12.09 25.43
C ASP A 325 1.69 -11.08 24.40
N TYR A 326 2.55 -10.78 23.41
CA TYR A 326 2.22 -9.87 22.30
C TYR A 326 2.64 -10.45 20.94
N SER A 327 1.83 -10.22 19.92
CA SER A 327 2.16 -10.49 18.53
C SER A 327 1.95 -9.24 17.67
N ILE A 328 2.95 -8.92 16.86
CA ILE A 328 2.93 -7.80 15.93
C ILE A 328 2.62 -8.34 14.55
N PHE A 329 1.48 -7.95 14.01
CA PHE A 329 1.09 -8.26 12.64
C PHE A 329 1.41 -7.06 11.76
N ASP A 330 2.59 -7.10 11.11
CA ASP A 330 2.93 -6.06 10.15
C ASP A 330 2.16 -6.28 8.85
N GLU A 331 1.53 -5.20 8.40
CA GLU A 331 0.84 -5.10 7.13
C GLU A 331 -0.42 -5.98 6.92
N MET A 332 -1.49 -5.67 7.66
CA MET A 332 -2.81 -6.30 7.45
C MET A 332 -3.53 -5.73 6.22
N ARG A 333 -3.79 -6.57 5.21
CA ARG A 333 -4.35 -6.15 3.92
C ARG A 333 -5.63 -6.87 3.54
N VAL A 334 -5.66 -8.20 3.67
CA VAL A 334 -6.76 -9.04 3.21
C VAL A 334 -7.67 -9.44 4.36
N THR A 335 -8.91 -9.86 4.06
CA THR A 335 -9.92 -10.19 5.08
C THR A 335 -9.46 -11.28 6.06
N SER A 336 -8.68 -12.26 5.61
CA SER A 336 -8.10 -13.29 6.47
C SER A 336 -7.21 -12.69 7.56
N ASP A 337 -6.40 -11.68 7.25
CA ASP A 337 -5.49 -11.04 8.23
C ASP A 337 -6.27 -10.44 9.40
N PHE A 338 -7.38 -9.76 9.10
CA PHE A 338 -8.27 -9.17 10.13
C PHE A 338 -8.94 -10.23 11.01
N ARG A 339 -9.27 -11.40 10.45
CA ARG A 339 -9.82 -12.53 11.21
C ARG A 339 -8.77 -13.15 12.12
N VAL A 340 -7.58 -13.44 11.59
CA VAL A 340 -6.45 -13.96 12.37
C VAL A 340 -6.10 -13.03 13.54
N TYR A 341 -6.06 -11.71 13.29
CA TYR A 341 -5.87 -10.72 14.34
C TYR A 341 -6.96 -10.81 15.41
N ALA A 342 -8.22 -10.92 15.01
CA ALA A 342 -9.35 -11.02 15.93
C ALA A 342 -9.30 -12.31 16.76
N ASP A 343 -9.03 -13.45 16.12
CA ASP A 343 -8.99 -14.76 16.77
C ASP A 343 -7.87 -14.84 17.81
N LEU A 344 -6.66 -14.38 17.46
CA LEU A 344 -5.54 -14.28 18.40
C LEU A 344 -5.89 -13.38 19.59
N ARG A 345 -6.52 -12.24 19.30
CA ARG A 345 -6.89 -11.29 20.36
C ARG A 345 -7.95 -11.85 21.29
N LEU A 346 -8.98 -12.51 20.76
CA LEU A 346 -10.03 -13.17 21.54
C LEU A 346 -9.49 -14.35 22.36
N ALA A 347 -8.43 -15.01 21.88
CA ALA A 347 -7.70 -16.03 22.63
C ALA A 347 -6.81 -15.46 23.76
N GLY A 348 -6.75 -14.13 23.92
CA GLY A 348 -6.03 -13.45 24.99
C GLY A 348 -4.61 -13.00 24.64
N VAL A 349 -4.17 -13.16 23.39
CA VAL A 349 -2.88 -12.64 22.93
C VAL A 349 -2.98 -11.13 22.72
N GLY A 350 -2.03 -10.36 23.24
CA GLY A 350 -1.90 -8.94 22.92
C GLY A 350 -1.54 -8.76 21.46
N MET A 351 -2.28 -7.94 20.71
CA MET A 351 -2.09 -7.77 19.28
C MET A 351 -1.74 -6.32 18.94
N VAL A 352 -0.74 -6.17 18.06
CA VAL A 352 -0.40 -4.90 17.40
C VAL A 352 -0.54 -5.08 15.90
N GLY A 353 -1.55 -4.49 15.29
CA GLY A 353 -1.87 -4.66 13.88
C GLY A 353 -1.55 -3.41 13.08
N VAL A 354 -0.74 -3.53 12.01
CA VAL A 354 -0.40 -2.39 11.15
C VAL A 354 -1.36 -2.30 9.98
N VAL A 355 -1.99 -1.14 9.82
CA VAL A 355 -3.01 -0.90 8.79
C VAL A 355 -2.71 0.37 8.00
N HIS A 356 -2.85 0.31 6.68
CA HIS A 356 -2.84 1.51 5.85
C HIS A 356 -4.17 2.25 5.94
N ALA A 357 -4.16 3.46 6.46
CA ALA A 357 -5.34 4.28 6.60
C ALA A 357 -4.97 5.76 6.50
N THR A 358 -5.79 6.55 5.80
CA THR A 358 -5.60 8.00 5.70
C THR A 358 -6.23 8.73 6.88
N ARG A 359 -7.22 8.12 7.54
CA ARG A 359 -7.80 8.61 8.80
C ARG A 359 -7.76 7.53 9.88
N PRO A 360 -7.65 7.90 11.17
CA PRO A 360 -7.64 6.93 12.27
C PRO A 360 -8.87 6.01 12.30
N ILE A 361 -10.06 6.56 12.03
CA ILE A 361 -11.33 5.82 12.04
C ILE A 361 -11.37 4.70 10.99
N ASP A 362 -10.70 4.90 9.86
CA ASP A 362 -10.72 3.94 8.76
C ASP A 362 -10.04 2.61 9.18
N ALA A 363 -9.13 2.64 10.16
CA ALA A 363 -8.50 1.44 10.71
C ALA A 363 -9.53 0.53 11.42
N VAL A 364 -10.41 1.11 12.24
CA VAL A 364 -11.49 0.37 12.91
C VAL A 364 -12.55 -0.07 11.90
N GLN A 365 -12.87 0.78 10.92
CA GLN A 365 -13.84 0.44 9.87
C GLN A 365 -13.46 -0.80 9.07
N ARG A 366 -12.16 -1.13 8.96
CA ARG A 366 -11.74 -2.39 8.34
C ARG A 366 -12.21 -3.63 9.09
N PHE A 367 -12.63 -3.56 10.34
CA PHE A 367 -13.18 -4.72 11.03
C PHE A 367 -14.69 -4.88 10.83
N ILE A 368 -15.37 -3.82 10.38
CA ILE A 368 -16.81 -3.84 10.12
C ILE A 368 -17.13 -4.82 8.99
N GLY A 369 -18.07 -5.73 9.25
CA GLY A 369 -18.47 -6.79 8.31
C GLY A 369 -17.47 -7.94 8.17
N ARG A 370 -16.31 -7.86 8.84
CA ARG A 370 -15.34 -8.97 8.95
C ARG A 370 -15.49 -9.73 10.27
N ILE A 371 -15.86 -9.01 11.34
CA ILE A 371 -16.24 -9.55 12.65
C ILE A 371 -17.55 -8.92 13.13
N GLU A 372 -18.19 -9.54 14.11
CA GLU A 372 -19.41 -8.99 14.72
C GLU A 372 -19.13 -7.65 15.40
N LEU A 373 -20.04 -6.69 15.21
CA LEU A 373 -19.89 -5.32 15.69
C LEU A 373 -19.63 -5.28 17.22
N GLY A 374 -20.33 -6.12 17.99
CA GLY A 374 -20.17 -6.17 19.44
C GLY A 374 -18.80 -6.68 19.92
N LEU A 375 -18.04 -7.38 19.07
CA LEU A 375 -16.73 -7.91 19.40
C LEU A 375 -15.60 -6.91 19.13
N ILE A 376 -15.85 -5.89 18.29
CA ILE A 376 -14.81 -4.91 17.89
C ILE A 376 -14.11 -4.30 19.12
N PRO A 377 -14.78 -3.84 20.19
CA PRO A 377 -14.09 -3.25 21.34
C PRO A 377 -13.25 -4.24 22.17
N GLN A 378 -13.53 -5.54 22.06
CA GLN A 378 -12.71 -6.59 22.69
C GLN A 378 -11.47 -6.92 21.84
N VAL A 379 -11.59 -6.76 20.52
CA VAL A 379 -10.52 -7.01 19.55
C VAL A 379 -9.60 -5.79 19.40
N ILE A 380 -10.15 -4.58 19.47
CA ILE A 380 -9.43 -3.32 19.31
C ILE A 380 -9.89 -2.39 20.42
N ASP A 381 -8.95 -1.97 21.26
CA ASP A 381 -9.19 -1.01 22.32
C ASP A 381 -8.45 0.32 22.08
N THR A 382 -7.40 0.31 21.26
CA THR A 382 -6.52 1.47 21.03
C THR A 382 -6.14 1.58 19.56
N VAL A 383 -6.22 2.79 19.00
CA VAL A 383 -5.73 3.11 17.66
C VAL A 383 -4.69 4.21 17.76
N LEU A 384 -3.49 3.93 17.27
CA LEU A 384 -2.36 4.86 17.20
C LEU A 384 -2.21 5.30 15.74
N PHE A 385 -2.47 6.58 15.47
CA PHE A 385 -2.30 7.14 14.13
C PHE A 385 -0.93 7.78 14.00
N VAL A 386 -0.09 7.20 13.14
CA VAL A 386 1.25 7.68 12.84
C VAL A 386 1.22 8.59 11.62
N ASP A 387 1.73 9.81 11.78
CA ASP A 387 1.93 10.78 10.71
C ASP A 387 3.34 11.34 10.78
N LYS A 388 4.03 11.39 9.63
CA LYS A 388 5.42 11.88 9.50
C LYS A 388 6.40 11.35 10.56
N GLY A 389 6.28 10.08 10.93
CA GLY A 389 7.17 9.42 11.88
C GLY A 389 6.88 9.73 13.36
N ALA A 390 5.74 10.35 13.69
CA ALA A 390 5.29 10.59 15.06
C ALA A 390 3.83 10.16 15.28
N ILE A 391 3.42 9.95 16.53
CA ILE A 391 2.02 9.67 16.85
C ILE A 391 1.23 10.98 16.79
N GLY A 392 0.38 11.13 15.76
CA GLY A 392 -0.44 12.33 15.57
C GLY A 392 -1.76 12.29 16.33
N LYS A 393 -2.41 11.12 16.42
CA LYS A 393 -3.69 10.96 17.14
C LYS A 393 -3.79 9.60 17.81
N VAL A 394 -4.39 9.56 18.98
CA VAL A 394 -4.68 8.32 19.72
C VAL A 394 -6.17 8.24 19.97
N LEU A 395 -6.79 7.15 19.54
CA LEU A 395 -8.20 6.89 19.79
C LEU A 395 -8.37 5.67 20.69
N THR A 396 -9.42 5.67 21.49
CA THR A 396 -9.85 4.50 22.26
C THR A 396 -11.21 4.04 21.79
N VAL A 397 -11.44 2.73 21.83
CA VAL A 397 -12.67 2.11 21.35
C VAL A 397 -13.38 1.47 22.53
N LYS A 398 -14.66 1.81 22.73
CA LYS A 398 -15.45 1.32 23.86
C LYS A 398 -16.82 0.84 23.40
N TYR A 399 -17.31 -0.18 24.09
CA TYR A 399 -18.69 -0.63 23.95
C TYR A 399 -19.58 0.12 24.94
N THR A 400 -20.73 0.62 24.48
CA THR A 400 -21.78 1.16 25.36
C THR A 400 -23.16 0.84 24.80
N VAL A 401 -24.17 0.82 25.68
CA VAL A 401 -25.58 0.77 25.27
C VAL A 401 -26.17 2.16 25.53
N LYS A 402 -26.52 2.87 24.46
CA LYS A 402 -27.10 4.23 24.54
C LYS A 402 -27.98 4.53 23.35
N VAL A 403 -28.68 5.66 23.40
CA VAL A 403 -29.31 6.27 22.22
C VAL A 403 -28.20 6.94 21.39
N PRO A 404 -28.01 6.57 20.11
CA PRO A 404 -26.97 7.17 19.27
C PRO A 404 -27.14 8.67 19.08
N SER A 405 -26.02 9.36 18.80
CA SER A 405 -26.00 10.78 18.50
C SER A 405 -26.80 11.07 17.21
N GLY A 406 -27.77 11.99 17.30
CA GLY A 406 -28.68 12.32 16.19
C GLY A 406 -29.96 11.47 16.12
N MET A 407 -30.24 10.68 17.16
CA MET A 407 -31.52 9.99 17.36
C MET A 407 -32.26 10.60 18.56
N SER A 408 -33.59 10.42 18.59
CA SER A 408 -34.44 10.93 19.65
C SER A 408 -34.47 10.00 20.86
N GLN A 409 -34.82 10.48 22.05
CA GLN A 409 -34.95 9.62 23.25
C GLN A 409 -36.08 8.59 23.15
N GLU A 410 -37.00 8.75 22.20
CA GLU A 410 -38.06 7.77 21.92
C GLU A 410 -37.51 6.54 21.19
N ASP A 411 -36.30 6.63 20.60
CA ASP A 411 -35.61 5.51 20.00
C ASP A 411 -35.00 4.59 21.06
N LEU A 412 -35.14 3.27 20.87
CA LEU A 412 -34.59 2.28 21.79
C LEU A 412 -33.05 2.34 21.83
N ALA A 413 -32.52 2.33 23.05
CA ALA A 413 -31.10 2.18 23.31
C ALA A 413 -30.57 0.90 22.65
N ARG A 414 -29.41 1.01 22.00
CA ARG A 414 -28.81 -0.08 21.23
C ARG A 414 -27.31 -0.19 21.52
N PRO A 415 -26.68 -1.31 21.16
CA PRO A 415 -25.24 -1.42 21.15
C PRO A 415 -24.62 -0.36 20.23
N VAL A 416 -23.77 0.49 20.80
CA VAL A 416 -22.99 1.52 20.10
C VAL A 416 -21.53 1.34 20.46
N ILE A 417 -20.67 1.28 19.46
CA ILE A 417 -19.24 1.46 19.66
C ILE A 417 -18.97 2.95 19.67
N VAL A 418 -18.40 3.45 20.75
CA VAL A 418 -17.98 4.85 20.86
C VAL A 418 -16.47 4.89 20.72
N ILE A 419 -15.99 5.81 19.89
CA ILE A 419 -14.58 6.05 19.67
C ILE A 419 -14.25 7.41 20.26
N ASP A 420 -13.44 7.41 21.31
CA ASP A 420 -13.03 8.61 22.03
C ASP A 420 -11.63 9.05 21.60
N ASP A 421 -11.38 10.35 21.60
CA ASP A 421 -10.01 10.87 21.62
C ASP A 421 -9.37 10.56 22.99
N PHE A 422 -8.19 9.96 22.98
CA PHE A 422 -7.54 9.50 24.22
C PHE A 422 -7.14 10.66 25.14
N TYR A 423 -6.72 11.80 24.57
CA TYR A 423 -6.19 12.91 25.36
C TYR A 423 -7.31 13.78 25.91
N SER A 424 -8.35 14.07 25.12
CA SER A 424 -9.49 14.85 25.61
C SER A 424 -10.53 14.00 26.36
N GLY A 425 -10.59 12.70 26.08
CA GLY A 425 -11.65 11.81 26.57
C GLY A 425 -13.01 12.04 25.90
N GLU A 426 -13.08 12.92 24.88
CA GLU A 426 -14.32 13.24 24.21
C GLU A 426 -14.64 12.24 23.09
N PRO A 427 -15.93 11.87 22.93
CA PRO A 427 -16.34 10.95 21.88
C PRO A 427 -16.29 11.67 20.52
N VAL A 428 -15.58 11.09 19.56
CA VAL A 428 -15.36 11.66 18.22
C VAL A 428 -16.13 10.91 17.13
N TYR A 429 -16.42 9.62 17.32
CA TYR A 429 -17.25 8.83 16.39
C TYR A 429 -18.14 7.83 17.14
N GLU A 430 -19.26 7.49 16.53
CA GLU A 430 -20.11 6.35 16.91
C GLU A 430 -20.26 5.38 15.75
N ILE A 431 -20.29 4.09 16.08
CA ILE A 431 -20.59 3.03 15.13
C ILE A 431 -21.74 2.20 15.69
N TYR A 432 -22.81 2.07 14.92
CA TYR A 432 -24.00 1.32 15.32
C TYR A 432 -24.75 0.76 14.11
N SER A 433 -25.63 -0.21 14.37
CA SER A 433 -26.52 -0.76 13.35
C SER A 433 -27.77 0.10 13.18
N PHE A 434 -28.09 0.43 11.94
CA PHE A 434 -29.33 1.09 11.53
C PHE A 434 -29.99 0.25 10.43
N GLY A 435 -31.07 -0.45 10.78
CA GLY A 435 -31.62 -1.52 9.93
C GLY A 435 -30.59 -2.63 9.71
N GLU A 436 -30.36 -3.01 8.45
CA GLU A 436 -29.36 -4.00 8.04
C GLU A 436 -27.98 -3.39 7.72
N GLN A 437 -27.80 -2.08 7.93
CA GLN A 437 -26.55 -1.38 7.61
C GLN A 437 -25.82 -0.93 8.87
N ILE A 438 -24.49 -0.96 8.83
CA ILE A 438 -23.63 -0.40 9.87
C ILE A 438 -23.25 1.01 9.45
N VAL A 439 -23.53 1.99 10.31
CA VAL A 439 -23.25 3.41 10.08
C VAL A 439 -22.16 3.89 11.01
N VAL A 440 -21.30 4.77 10.49
CA VAL A 440 -20.23 5.45 11.25
C VAL A 440 -20.50 6.94 11.23
N VAL A 441 -20.77 7.51 12.40
CA VAL A 441 -21.21 8.90 12.55
C VAL A 441 -20.15 9.70 13.30
N PRO A 442 -19.61 10.79 12.74
CA PRO A 442 -18.75 11.71 13.48
C PRO A 442 -19.58 12.51 14.50
N ILE A 443 -19.08 12.59 15.73
CA ILE A 443 -19.65 13.46 16.75
C ILE A 443 -18.91 14.79 16.66
N THR A 444 -19.44 15.73 15.89
CA THR A 444 -19.01 17.12 15.99
C THR A 444 -19.82 17.83 17.07
N THR A 445 -19.14 18.45 18.02
CA THR A 445 -19.71 19.41 19.00
C THR A 445 -20.41 20.60 18.33
N ALA A 446 -20.24 20.77 17.01
CA ALA A 446 -21.07 21.63 16.17
C ALA A 446 -22.19 20.81 15.47
N LYS A 447 -23.43 20.93 15.99
CA LYS A 447 -24.72 20.54 15.39
C LYS A 447 -24.71 19.27 14.52
N ALA A 448 -24.55 18.11 15.16
CA ALA A 448 -24.64 16.76 14.58
C ALA A 448 -25.91 16.46 13.76
N GLY A 449 -27.02 17.19 13.98
CA GLY A 449 -28.24 17.01 13.19
C GLY A 449 -28.04 17.24 11.69
N SER A 450 -27.19 18.18 11.28
CA SER A 450 -27.12 18.61 9.87
C SER A 450 -26.50 17.57 8.92
N ALA A 451 -25.58 16.71 9.36
CA ALA A 451 -24.88 15.77 8.47
C ALA A 451 -25.66 14.47 8.27
N VAL A 452 -26.23 13.93 9.34
CA VAL A 452 -27.13 12.75 9.30
C VAL A 452 -28.42 13.11 8.57
N GLN A 453 -29.00 14.30 8.82
CA GLN A 453 -30.17 14.78 8.09
C GLN A 453 -29.85 15.01 6.60
N LYS A 454 -28.64 15.44 6.24
CA LYS A 454 -28.25 15.62 4.83
C LYS A 454 -28.14 14.27 4.11
N LEU A 455 -27.48 13.27 4.71
CA LEU A 455 -27.39 11.92 4.15
C LEU A 455 -28.76 11.23 4.08
N ALA A 456 -29.59 11.33 5.12
CA ALA A 456 -30.95 10.81 5.13
C ALA A 456 -31.84 11.52 4.10
N SER A 457 -31.68 12.84 3.94
CA SER A 457 -32.41 13.61 2.92
C SER A 457 -32.07 13.16 1.51
N GLU A 458 -30.80 12.88 1.20
CA GLU A 458 -30.40 12.41 -0.14
C GLU A 458 -30.98 11.04 -0.48
N VAL A 459 -31.07 10.13 0.50
CA VAL A 459 -31.68 8.80 0.34
C VAL A 459 -33.19 8.92 0.13
N ILE A 460 -33.88 9.74 0.93
CA ILE A 460 -35.33 9.96 0.83
C ILE A 460 -35.67 10.67 -0.49
N VAL A 461 -34.91 11.70 -0.88
CA VAL A 461 -35.06 12.40 -2.16
C VAL A 461 -34.90 11.42 -3.32
N ARG A 462 -33.90 10.54 -3.30
CA ARG A 462 -33.68 9.57 -4.38
C ARG A 462 -34.83 8.57 -4.53
N GLU A 463 -35.36 8.06 -3.41
CA GLU A 463 -36.51 7.14 -3.42
C GLU A 463 -37.79 7.83 -3.92
N LEU A 464 -38.02 9.07 -3.49
CA LEU A 464 -39.18 9.86 -3.92
C LEU A 464 -39.11 10.28 -5.39
N LYS A 465 -37.93 10.70 -5.88
CA LYS A 465 -37.69 11.01 -7.29
C LYS A 465 -37.99 9.80 -8.18
N LYS A 466 -37.49 8.62 -7.80
CA LYS A 466 -37.73 7.37 -8.53
C LYS A 466 -39.21 7.00 -8.57
N ARG A 467 -39.94 7.27 -7.48
CA ARG A 467 -41.35 6.89 -7.33
C ARG A 467 -42.32 7.86 -8.01
N LEU A 468 -42.02 9.15 -7.99
CA LEU A 468 -42.83 10.20 -8.61
C LEU A 468 -42.43 10.48 -10.06
N GLY A 469 -41.27 9.99 -10.52
CA GLY A 469 -40.78 10.23 -11.88
C GLY A 469 -40.40 11.68 -12.15
N THR A 470 -40.09 12.46 -11.11
CA THR A 470 -39.75 13.88 -11.20
C THR A 470 -38.52 14.19 -10.36
N ASP A 471 -37.69 15.10 -10.85
CA ASP A 471 -36.55 15.64 -10.10
C ASP A 471 -36.93 16.74 -9.10
N ARG A 472 -38.19 17.16 -9.11
CA ARG A 472 -38.72 18.30 -8.33
C ARG A 472 -39.30 17.85 -6.99
N VAL A 473 -38.44 17.28 -6.16
CA VAL A 473 -38.78 16.85 -4.81
C VAL A 473 -37.81 17.51 -3.84
N TYR A 474 -38.35 18.32 -2.94
CA TYR A 474 -37.58 18.94 -1.87
C TYR A 474 -37.96 18.31 -0.55
N VAL A 475 -36.95 17.93 0.23
CA VAL A 475 -37.14 17.25 1.51
C VAL A 475 -36.40 18.04 2.57
N LYS A 476 -37.12 18.46 3.61
CA LYS A 476 -36.57 19.19 4.74
C LYS A 476 -36.97 18.48 6.03
N PHE A 477 -35.98 18.13 6.85
CA PHE A 477 -36.27 17.62 8.20
C PHE A 477 -36.76 18.77 9.08
N ILE A 478 -37.89 18.54 9.77
CA ILE A 478 -38.41 19.44 10.80
C ILE A 478 -37.75 19.07 12.14
N ASP A 479 -37.67 17.77 12.42
CA ASP A 479 -36.99 17.18 13.58
C ASP A 479 -36.54 15.74 13.24
N ASP A 480 -35.98 15.01 14.22
CA ASP A 480 -35.39 13.68 14.01
C ASP A 480 -36.43 12.59 13.65
N GLY A 481 -37.72 12.84 13.90
CA GLY A 481 -38.83 11.93 13.60
C GLY A 481 -39.77 12.42 12.49
N ARG A 482 -39.59 13.65 11.97
CA ARG A 482 -40.54 14.32 11.09
C ARG A 482 -39.89 15.02 9.91
N VAL A 483 -40.40 14.72 8.72
CA VAL A 483 -39.90 15.23 7.45
C VAL A 483 -40.99 15.99 6.72
N GLN A 484 -40.67 17.19 6.25
CA GLN A 484 -41.48 17.96 5.33
C GLN A 484 -41.04 17.65 3.90
N VAL A 485 -41.98 17.19 3.07
CA VAL A 485 -41.79 16.91 1.65
C VAL A 485 -42.57 17.94 0.85
N ARG A 486 -41.86 18.70 0.03
CA ARG A 486 -42.44 19.67 -0.91
C ARG A 486 -42.38 19.12 -2.33
N VAL A 487 -43.54 19.03 -2.96
CA VAL A 487 -43.72 18.54 -4.34
C VAL A 487 -44.73 19.42 -5.08
N ASP A 488 -44.70 19.42 -6.41
CA ASP A 488 -45.69 20.13 -7.21
C ASP A 488 -47.11 19.57 -6.92
N GLU A 489 -48.14 20.42 -6.96
CA GLU A 489 -49.51 20.07 -6.55
C GLU A 489 -50.06 18.82 -7.25
N GLU A 490 -49.65 18.60 -8.50
CA GLU A 490 -50.02 17.44 -9.32
C GLU A 490 -49.55 16.09 -8.74
N PHE A 491 -48.48 16.07 -7.94
CA PHE A 491 -47.90 14.85 -7.37
C PHE A 491 -48.37 14.55 -5.94
N ILE A 492 -49.01 15.51 -5.26
CA ILE A 492 -49.53 15.34 -3.90
C ILE A 492 -50.50 14.13 -3.80
N PRO A 493 -51.48 13.95 -4.72
CA PRO A 493 -52.41 12.81 -4.66
C PRO A 493 -51.71 11.44 -4.79
N GLN A 494 -50.64 11.38 -5.59
CA GLN A 494 -49.85 10.16 -5.80
C GLN A 494 -49.02 9.80 -4.57
N LEU A 495 -48.46 10.81 -3.90
CA LEU A 495 -47.67 10.64 -2.68
C LEU A 495 -48.54 10.18 -1.49
N ILE A 496 -49.71 10.80 -1.31
CA ILE A 496 -50.65 10.44 -0.22
C ILE A 496 -51.35 9.10 -0.51
N GLY A 497 -51.79 8.89 -1.76
CA GLY A 497 -52.55 7.71 -2.20
C GLY A 497 -53.99 7.69 -1.70
N LYS A 498 -54.81 6.74 -2.20
CA LYS A 498 -56.22 6.59 -1.79
C LYS A 498 -56.30 6.35 -0.28
N LYS A 499 -57.03 7.20 0.45
CA LYS A 499 -57.18 7.17 1.92
C LYS A 499 -55.86 7.22 2.71
N GLY A 500 -54.79 7.79 2.15
CA GLY A 500 -53.52 7.94 2.88
C GLY A 500 -52.71 6.64 3.03
N VAL A 501 -53.08 5.56 2.32
CA VAL A 501 -52.40 4.27 2.43
C VAL A 501 -50.94 4.36 1.97
N ASN A 502 -50.66 5.18 0.96
CA ASN A 502 -49.33 5.23 0.36
C ASN A 502 -48.34 5.98 1.25
N ILE A 503 -48.76 7.11 1.83
CA ILE A 503 -47.95 7.85 2.81
C ILE A 503 -47.75 7.04 4.08
N SER A 504 -48.80 6.38 4.61
CA SER A 504 -48.68 5.54 5.81
C SER A 504 -47.69 4.38 5.62
N ASN A 505 -47.63 3.78 4.43
CA ASN A 505 -46.66 2.74 4.12
C ASN A 505 -45.24 3.30 3.97
N LEU A 506 -45.10 4.52 3.45
CA LEU A 506 -43.81 5.21 3.37
C LEU A 506 -43.29 5.56 4.76
N GLU A 507 -44.16 6.08 5.62
CA GLU A 507 -43.86 6.42 7.02
C GLU A 507 -43.43 5.18 7.81
N LYS A 508 -44.12 4.04 7.66
CA LYS A 508 -43.72 2.76 8.29
C LYS A 508 -42.39 2.22 7.77
N LYS A 509 -42.13 2.36 6.46
CA LYS A 509 -40.88 1.89 5.84
C LYS A 509 -39.68 2.75 6.25
N LEU A 510 -39.90 4.06 6.41
CA LEU A 510 -38.86 5.04 6.75
C LEU A 510 -38.76 5.31 8.26
N ASN A 511 -39.72 4.83 9.05
CA ASN A 511 -39.89 5.13 10.48
C ASN A 511 -39.89 6.64 10.80
N LEU A 512 -40.51 7.44 9.93
CA LEU A 512 -40.57 8.91 10.00
C LEU A 512 -42.00 9.38 9.69
N LYS A 513 -42.47 10.45 10.33
CA LYS A 513 -43.72 11.16 9.97
C LYS A 513 -43.48 12.09 8.79
N ILE A 514 -44.37 12.08 7.80
CA ILE A 514 -44.21 12.84 6.55
C ILE A 514 -45.31 13.89 6.43
N ASP A 515 -44.95 15.16 6.48
CA ASP A 515 -45.84 16.27 6.13
C ASP A 515 -45.62 16.64 4.67
N VAL A 516 -46.71 16.70 3.89
CA VAL A 516 -46.65 17.04 2.46
C VAL A 516 -47.15 18.45 2.24
N GLU A 517 -46.33 19.29 1.62
CA GLU A 517 -46.67 20.66 1.23
C GLU A 517 -46.52 20.87 -0.28
N PRO A 518 -47.33 21.75 -0.89
CA PRO A 518 -47.11 22.19 -2.26
C PRO A 518 -45.82 23.01 -2.36
N ASN A 519 -45.06 22.81 -3.44
CA ASN A 519 -43.87 23.58 -3.73
C ASN A 519 -44.22 24.98 -4.27
N LEU A 520 -44.06 26.02 -3.44
CA LEU A 520 -44.46 27.41 -3.74
C LEU A 520 -43.41 28.22 -4.53
N GLU A 521 -42.26 27.63 -4.88
CA GLU A 521 -41.13 28.32 -5.54
C GLU A 521 -41.41 28.84 -6.95
N ARG A 522 -42.57 28.53 -7.55
CA ARG A 522 -43.04 29.14 -8.81
C ARG A 522 -43.32 30.65 -8.76
N THR A 523 -43.20 31.34 -7.62
CA THR A 523 -43.70 32.73 -7.50
C THR A 523 -42.62 33.83 -7.61
N TYR A 524 -41.33 33.48 -7.67
CA TYR A 524 -40.24 34.48 -7.54
C TYR A 524 -39.26 34.58 -8.73
N SER A 525 -39.15 33.57 -9.62
CA SER A 525 -38.10 33.56 -10.65
C SER A 525 -38.39 34.38 -11.91
N ASP A 526 -39.64 34.76 -12.17
CA ASP A 526 -40.07 35.38 -13.44
C ASP A 526 -40.42 36.87 -13.30
N ARG A 527 -39.83 37.56 -12.31
CA ARG A 527 -40.08 38.99 -12.06
C ARG A 527 -39.02 39.85 -12.76
N GLU A 528 -39.49 40.80 -13.55
CA GLU A 528 -38.65 41.78 -14.24
C GLU A 528 -38.77 43.16 -13.59
N ILE A 529 -37.72 43.98 -13.67
CA ILE A 529 -37.75 45.36 -13.14
C ILE A 529 -38.51 46.26 -14.12
N ALA A 530 -39.55 46.94 -13.63
CA ALA A 530 -40.37 47.82 -14.45
C ALA A 530 -39.65 49.15 -14.75
N HIS A 531 -39.71 49.61 -16.00
CA HIS A 531 -39.25 50.95 -16.36
C HIS A 531 -40.36 51.98 -16.14
N ILE A 532 -40.08 53.03 -15.39
CA ILE A 532 -41.10 53.99 -14.93
C ILE A 532 -40.77 55.39 -15.40
N GLU A 533 -41.76 56.06 -15.99
CA GLU A 533 -41.70 57.47 -16.37
C GLU A 533 -42.86 58.26 -15.74
N ILE A 534 -42.56 59.43 -15.16
CA ILE A 534 -43.56 60.27 -14.49
C ILE A 534 -43.74 61.57 -15.27
N LYS A 535 -44.92 61.78 -15.86
CA LYS A 535 -45.25 62.96 -16.67
C LYS A 535 -46.69 63.41 -16.40
N ASN A 536 -46.92 64.73 -16.31
CA ASN A 536 -48.24 65.36 -16.19
C ASN A 536 -49.15 64.70 -15.13
N LYS A 537 -48.63 64.51 -13.91
CA LYS A 537 -49.32 63.88 -12.76
C LYS A 537 -49.77 62.42 -12.99
N ASN A 538 -49.18 61.73 -13.97
CA ASN A 538 -49.39 60.30 -14.22
C ASN A 538 -48.07 59.53 -14.14
N ILE A 539 -48.15 58.28 -13.70
CA ILE A 539 -47.09 57.27 -13.72
C ILE A 539 -47.32 56.38 -14.94
N TYR A 540 -46.31 56.23 -15.78
CA TYR A 540 -46.29 55.31 -16.91
C TYR A 540 -45.29 54.20 -16.60
N ILE A 541 -45.76 52.96 -16.59
CA ILE A 541 -44.96 51.78 -16.29
C ILE A 541 -44.87 50.94 -17.57
N ASP A 542 -43.69 50.88 -18.17
CA ASP A 542 -43.42 50.07 -19.35
C ASP A 542 -43.04 48.65 -18.92
N VAL A 543 -43.73 47.68 -19.49
CA VAL A 543 -43.59 46.25 -19.23
C VAL A 543 -43.34 45.46 -20.52
N GLY A 544 -43.11 46.13 -21.66
CA GLY A 544 -42.69 45.51 -22.93
C GLY A 544 -43.71 44.61 -23.64
N ALA A 545 -44.75 44.09 -22.97
CA ALA A 545 -45.74 43.18 -23.55
C ALA A 545 -47.13 43.82 -23.66
N GLN A 546 -47.75 43.70 -24.83
CA GLN A 546 -49.00 44.37 -25.18
C GLN A 546 -50.23 43.56 -24.71
N ASN A 547 -51.26 44.25 -24.20
CA ASN A 547 -52.56 43.67 -23.81
C ASN A 547 -52.51 42.49 -22.83
N LYS A 548 -51.43 42.34 -22.06
CA LYS A 548 -51.28 41.27 -21.07
C LYS A 548 -51.71 41.74 -19.68
N GLN A 549 -52.11 40.78 -18.85
CA GLN A 549 -52.40 41.04 -17.45
C GLN A 549 -51.10 40.98 -16.65
N VAL A 550 -50.85 42.03 -15.87
CA VAL A 550 -49.55 42.27 -15.23
C VAL A 550 -49.76 42.58 -13.76
N ARG A 551 -48.92 41.97 -12.92
CA ARG A 551 -48.89 42.18 -11.48
C ARG A 551 -47.61 42.93 -11.12
N PHE A 552 -47.73 43.97 -10.30
CA PHE A 552 -46.62 44.83 -9.87
C PHE A 552 -46.35 44.67 -8.37
N TYR A 553 -45.07 44.58 -8.02
CA TYR A 553 -44.56 44.29 -6.70
C TYR A 553 -43.59 45.38 -6.23
N VAL A 554 -43.60 45.67 -4.93
CA VAL A 554 -42.61 46.53 -4.25
C VAL A 554 -42.19 45.80 -2.98
N ASP A 555 -40.89 45.58 -2.79
CA ASP A 555 -40.34 44.77 -1.69
C ASP A 555 -41.09 43.43 -1.51
N ASP A 556 -41.29 42.69 -2.61
CA ASP A 556 -42.00 41.41 -2.68
C ASP A 556 -43.51 41.42 -2.36
N ILE A 557 -44.10 42.59 -2.10
CA ILE A 557 -45.55 42.72 -1.83
C ILE A 557 -46.28 43.13 -3.11
N LEU A 558 -47.35 42.43 -3.47
CA LEU A 558 -48.22 42.79 -4.60
C LEU A 558 -48.94 44.12 -4.31
N VAL A 559 -48.68 45.14 -5.13
CA VAL A 559 -49.24 46.49 -4.96
C VAL A 559 -50.36 46.76 -5.96
N LEU A 560 -50.28 46.20 -7.17
CA LEU A 560 -51.22 46.48 -8.24
C LEU A 560 -51.32 45.32 -9.23
N SER A 561 -52.53 45.03 -9.72
CA SER A 561 -52.77 44.18 -10.89
C SER A 561 -53.50 45.00 -11.95
N ALA A 562 -52.94 45.08 -13.16
CA ALA A 562 -53.47 45.89 -14.25
C ALA A 562 -53.22 45.25 -15.61
N LYS A 563 -53.98 45.65 -16.62
CA LYS A 563 -53.78 45.22 -18.01
C LYS A 563 -52.93 46.25 -18.76
N SER A 564 -51.88 45.80 -19.44
CA SER A 564 -51.03 46.68 -20.26
C SER A 564 -51.76 47.14 -21.52
N SER A 565 -51.46 48.34 -21.98
CA SER A 565 -52.04 48.88 -23.23
C SER A 565 -51.47 48.20 -24.48
N ALA A 566 -52.00 48.55 -25.66
CA ALA A 566 -51.47 48.11 -26.96
C ALA A 566 -50.01 48.55 -27.23
N ARG A 567 -49.45 49.44 -26.40
CA ARG A 567 -48.03 49.83 -26.45
C ARG A 567 -47.17 49.19 -25.36
N GLY A 568 -47.73 48.25 -24.58
CA GLY A 568 -47.01 47.61 -23.48
C GLY A 568 -46.85 48.46 -22.23
N VAL A 569 -47.62 49.55 -22.09
CA VAL A 569 -47.52 50.48 -20.96
C VAL A 569 -48.77 50.48 -20.10
N VAL A 570 -48.62 50.50 -18.78
CA VAL A 570 -49.69 50.72 -17.79
C VAL A 570 -49.63 52.19 -17.32
N ARG A 571 -50.75 52.91 -17.46
CA ARG A 571 -50.87 54.31 -17.04
C ARG A 571 -51.69 54.41 -15.77
N LEU A 572 -51.16 55.12 -14.77
CA LEU A 572 -51.83 55.33 -13.49
C LEU A 572 -51.78 56.80 -13.06
N ARG A 573 -52.86 57.33 -12.46
CA ARG A 573 -52.88 58.71 -11.92
C ARG A 573 -52.23 58.70 -10.53
N ILE A 574 -51.32 59.64 -10.25
CA ILE A 574 -50.65 59.71 -8.93
C ILE A 574 -51.65 59.90 -7.78
N LEU A 575 -52.79 60.56 -8.05
CA LEU A 575 -53.81 60.86 -7.05
C LEU A 575 -54.79 59.71 -6.77
N SER A 576 -54.67 58.55 -7.44
CA SER A 576 -55.45 57.37 -7.03
C SER A 576 -54.82 56.74 -5.79
N ASP A 577 -55.63 56.02 -5.00
CA ASP A 577 -55.16 55.38 -3.76
C ASP A 577 -53.94 54.47 -4.00
N THR A 578 -53.98 53.68 -5.07
CA THR A 578 -52.86 52.84 -5.54
C THR A 578 -51.70 53.65 -6.13
N GLY A 579 -51.98 54.78 -6.77
CA GLY A 579 -50.97 55.65 -7.40
C GLY A 579 -50.13 56.43 -6.42
N SER A 580 -50.74 56.85 -5.31
CA SER A 580 -50.05 57.55 -4.23
C SER A 580 -49.07 56.60 -3.51
N ALA A 581 -49.48 55.35 -3.30
CA ALA A 581 -48.63 54.30 -2.73
C ALA A 581 -47.41 53.98 -3.62
N LEU A 582 -47.65 53.76 -4.92
CA LEU A 582 -46.60 53.54 -5.91
C LEU A 582 -45.66 54.76 -6.04
N TYR A 583 -46.20 55.98 -6.05
CA TYR A 583 -45.40 57.21 -6.13
C TYR A 583 -44.50 57.40 -4.90
N LYS A 584 -44.98 57.08 -3.70
CA LYS A 584 -44.17 57.11 -2.46
C LYS A 584 -43.06 56.05 -2.48
N ALA A 585 -43.35 54.85 -2.98
CA ALA A 585 -42.34 53.80 -3.15
C ALA A 585 -41.23 54.24 -4.12
N ILE A 586 -41.59 54.83 -5.25
CA ILE A 586 -40.61 55.35 -6.23
C ILE A 586 -39.76 56.47 -5.63
N LYS A 587 -40.37 57.44 -4.93
CA LYS A 587 -39.64 58.53 -4.28
C LYS A 587 -38.71 58.08 -3.16
N SER A 588 -39.00 56.95 -2.51
CA SER A 588 -38.13 56.35 -1.50
C SER A 588 -37.03 55.46 -2.09
N GLY A 589 -36.89 55.45 -3.43
CA GLY A 589 -35.83 54.72 -4.14
C GLY A 589 -36.08 53.22 -4.28
N LYS A 590 -37.30 52.74 -3.98
CA LYS A 590 -37.65 51.33 -4.10
C LYS A 590 -37.86 50.95 -5.57
N LYS A 591 -37.37 49.77 -5.93
CA LYS A 591 -37.57 49.19 -7.27
C LYS A 591 -38.98 48.62 -7.36
N ILE A 592 -39.58 48.74 -8.54
CA ILE A 592 -40.86 48.11 -8.84
C ILE A 592 -40.55 46.94 -9.76
N GLU A 593 -41.01 45.77 -9.36
CA GLU A 593 -40.91 44.55 -10.15
C GLU A 593 -42.28 44.19 -10.71
N TYR A 594 -42.31 43.47 -11.83
CA TYR A 594 -43.55 42.98 -12.40
C TYR A 594 -43.42 41.54 -12.89
N SER A 595 -44.55 40.84 -12.91
CA SER A 595 -44.68 39.56 -13.59
C SER A 595 -45.95 39.54 -14.43
N PHE A 596 -45.92 38.75 -15.50
CA PHE A 596 -47.13 38.45 -16.24
C PHE A 596 -47.96 37.42 -15.48
N ALA A 597 -49.27 37.64 -15.42
CA ALA A 597 -50.18 36.57 -15.08
C ALA A 597 -50.40 35.76 -16.36
N ASP A 598 -50.09 34.46 -16.32
CA ASP A 598 -50.47 33.50 -17.36
C ASP A 598 -51.99 33.36 -17.45
#